data_AF-A0A969UWP5-F1
#
_entry.id   AF-A0A969UWP5-F1
#
_cell.length_a   1.000
_cell.length_b   1.000
_cell.length_c   1.000
_cell.angle_alpha   90.00
_cell.angle_beta   90.00
_cell.angle_gamma   90.00
#
_symmetry.space_group_name_H-M   'P 1'
#
loop_
_entity.id
_entity.type
_entity.pdbx_description
1 polymer ?
#
loop_
_entity_poly.entity_id
_entity_poly.type
_entity_poly.pdbx_seq_one_letter_code
_entity_poly.pdbx_strand_id
1 'polypeptide(L)'
;IFSSFLSNQTWSKAGEEFRVVFVVLMFGLTIGSLIFLNQAGAKLWRGVFATLTGMALILLGCQPEVYRRGFEWFVSHYHYGMLAALLMIFSLATFPDIYQDRTHRWRNVHIFLNGFALLLFIGQGFTGTRDLLEIPLNWQKSYIEQLYINNCQPPSPPGACAVQPAKP
;
A
#
# COMPACT_ATOMS: atom_id res chain seq x y z
N ILE A 1 -2.61 8.69 -2.59
CA ILE A 1 -4.01 9.00 -2.19
C ILE A 1 -4.18 10.49 -1.94
N PHE A 2 -3.66 11.09 -0.86
CA PHE A 2 -3.90 12.51 -0.55
C PHE A 2 -3.36 13.49 -1.61
N SER A 3 -2.19 13.21 -2.20
CA SER A 3 -1.66 13.97 -3.34
C SER A 3 -2.60 13.95 -4.55
N SER A 4 -3.15 12.77 -4.87
CA SER A 4 -4.13 12.57 -5.94
C SER A 4 -5.45 13.28 -5.65
N PHE A 5 -5.87 13.37 -4.38
CA PHE A 5 -7.04 14.14 -3.99
C PHE A 5 -6.86 15.65 -4.17
N LEU A 6 -5.67 16.15 -3.85
CA LEU A 6 -5.31 17.55 -4.06
C LEU A 6 -5.21 17.88 -5.55
N SER A 7 -4.56 17.02 -6.35
CA SER A 7 -4.39 17.26 -7.79
C SER A 7 -5.70 17.23 -8.57
N ASN A 8 -6.64 16.36 -8.16
CA ASN A 8 -7.91 16.17 -8.85
C ASN A 8 -9.04 17.06 -8.32
N GLN A 9 -8.74 17.95 -7.36
CA GLN A 9 -9.73 18.77 -6.62
C GLN A 9 -10.95 17.94 -6.19
N THR A 10 -10.69 16.74 -5.68
CA THR A 10 -11.73 15.74 -5.37
C THR A 10 -12.72 16.25 -4.32
N TRP A 11 -12.30 17.19 -3.49
CA TRP A 11 -13.12 17.88 -2.49
C TRP A 11 -14.18 18.81 -3.08
N SER A 12 -14.00 19.34 -4.29
CA SER A 12 -14.95 20.25 -4.93
C SER A 12 -15.83 19.56 -5.98
N LYS A 13 -15.63 18.25 -6.20
CA LYS A 13 -16.48 17.44 -7.07
C LYS A 13 -17.71 16.98 -6.30
N ALA A 14 -18.88 17.42 -6.76
CA ALA A 14 -20.16 17.02 -6.19
C ALA A 14 -20.26 15.49 -6.14
N GLY A 15 -20.47 14.93 -4.94
CA GLY A 15 -20.59 13.48 -4.72
C GLY A 15 -19.29 12.75 -4.34
N GLU A 16 -18.10 13.33 -4.49
CA GLU A 16 -16.83 12.70 -4.07
C GLU A 16 -16.30 13.22 -2.72
N GLU A 17 -16.89 14.29 -2.18
CA GLU A 17 -16.56 14.90 -0.89
C GLU A 17 -16.67 13.93 0.30
N PHE A 18 -17.71 13.09 0.30
CA PHE A 18 -17.88 12.03 1.31
C PHE A 18 -16.73 11.01 1.28
N ARG A 19 -16.21 10.68 0.08
CA ARG A 19 -15.10 9.72 -0.06
C ARG A 19 -13.86 10.23 0.65
N VAL A 20 -13.55 11.53 0.54
CA VAL A 20 -12.36 12.07 1.16
C VAL A 20 -12.46 12.06 2.69
N VAL A 21 -13.61 12.48 3.23
CA VAL A 21 -13.87 12.42 4.68
C VAL A 21 -13.79 10.97 5.17
N PHE A 22 -14.41 10.03 4.43
CA PHE A 22 -14.37 8.61 4.75
C PHE A 22 -12.94 8.06 4.79
N VAL A 23 -12.09 8.38 3.81
CA VAL A 23 -10.70 7.93 3.77
C VAL A 23 -9.89 8.49 4.93
N VAL A 24 -10.04 9.78 5.25
CA VAL A 24 -9.36 10.41 6.40
C VAL A 24 -9.79 9.75 7.71
N LEU A 25 -11.10 9.52 7.89
CA LEU A 25 -11.63 8.83 9.06
C LEU A 25 -11.13 7.39 9.16
N MET A 26 -11.17 6.62 8.07
CA MET A 26 -10.66 5.24 8.03
C MET A 26 -9.17 5.19 8.33
N PHE A 27 -8.39 6.15 7.86
CA PHE A 27 -6.96 6.24 8.19
C PHE A 27 -6.74 6.46 9.69
N GLY A 28 -7.46 7.43 10.29
CA GLY A 28 -7.41 7.66 11.74
C GLY A 28 -7.89 6.46 12.56
N LEU A 29 -8.98 5.81 12.14
CA LEU A 29 -9.51 4.60 12.77
C LEU A 29 -8.54 3.42 12.68
N THR A 30 -7.85 3.26 11.54
CA THR A 30 -6.83 2.21 11.37
C THR A 30 -5.67 2.41 12.35
N ILE A 31 -5.17 3.63 12.49
CA ILE A 31 -4.12 3.95 13.46
C ILE A 31 -4.61 3.71 14.90
N GLY A 32 -5.79 4.23 15.25
CA GLY A 32 -6.36 4.07 16.58
C GLY A 32 -6.59 2.60 16.96
N SER A 33 -7.17 1.82 16.05
CA SER A 33 -7.38 0.38 16.24
C SER A 33 -6.06 -0.40 16.36
N LEU A 34 -5.02 -0.04 15.60
CA LEU A 34 -3.71 -0.66 15.73
C LEU A 34 -3.05 -0.33 17.09
N ILE A 35 -3.18 0.90 17.57
CA ILE A 35 -2.69 1.30 18.90
C ILE A 35 -3.42 0.49 19.98
N PHE A 36 -4.75 0.38 19.91
CA PHE A 36 -5.53 -0.41 20.85
C PHE A 36 -5.24 -1.91 20.76
N LEU A 37 -4.98 -2.45 19.56
CA LEU A 37 -4.51 -3.83 19.39
C LEU A 37 -3.21 -4.08 20.16
N ASN A 38 -2.28 -3.12 20.11
CA ASN A 38 -1.00 -3.25 20.80
C ASN A 38 -1.15 -3.17 22.33
N GLN A 39 -2.12 -2.38 22.83
CA GLN A 39 -2.37 -2.19 24.26
C GLN A 39 -3.33 -3.24 24.85
N ALA A 40 -4.15 -3.90 24.03
CA ALA A 40 -5.18 -4.82 24.50
C ALA A 40 -4.58 -6.09 25.12
N GLY A 41 -4.84 -6.30 26.41
CA GLY A 41 -4.44 -7.52 27.12
C GLY A 41 -5.41 -8.70 26.95
N ALA A 42 -6.71 -8.43 26.76
CA ALA A 42 -7.73 -9.46 26.67
C ALA A 42 -7.84 -10.06 25.24
N LYS A 43 -7.90 -11.39 25.14
CA LYS A 43 -7.91 -12.12 23.86
C LYS A 43 -9.03 -11.69 22.91
N LEU A 44 -10.24 -11.50 23.44
CA LEU A 44 -11.39 -11.05 22.65
C LEU A 44 -11.15 -9.68 22.02
N TRP A 45 -10.68 -8.71 22.81
CA TRP A 45 -10.41 -7.35 22.33
C TRP A 45 -9.29 -7.31 21.30
N ARG A 46 -8.25 -8.14 21.46
CA ARG A 46 -7.20 -8.28 20.44
C ARG A 46 -7.76 -8.78 19.11
N GLY A 47 -8.63 -9.80 19.15
CA GLY A 47 -9.32 -10.29 17.96
C GLY A 47 -10.14 -9.19 17.27
N VAL A 48 -10.94 -8.44 18.04
CA VAL A 48 -11.76 -7.33 17.54
C VAL A 48 -10.91 -6.22 16.93
N PHE A 49 -9.85 -5.77 17.62
CA PHE A 49 -9.01 -4.70 17.08
C PHE A 49 -8.18 -5.16 15.88
N ALA A 50 -7.78 -6.43 15.83
CA ALA A 50 -7.10 -7.00 14.66
C ALA A 50 -8.02 -7.05 13.44
N THR A 51 -9.28 -7.46 13.59
CA THR A 51 -10.24 -7.48 12.48
C THR A 51 -10.62 -6.07 12.05
N LEU A 52 -10.80 -5.12 12.97
CA LEU A 52 -11.04 -3.71 12.65
C LEU A 52 -9.86 -3.09 11.88
N THR A 53 -8.64 -3.30 12.36
CA THR A 53 -7.42 -2.79 11.71
C THR A 53 -7.27 -3.40 10.31
N GLY A 54 -7.46 -4.72 10.18
CA GLY A 54 -7.35 -5.42 8.90
C GLY A 54 -8.44 -4.99 7.91
N MET A 55 -9.68 -4.87 8.35
CA MET A 55 -10.78 -4.42 7.50
C MET A 55 -10.58 -2.97 7.04
N ALA A 56 -10.21 -2.07 7.95
CA ALA A 56 -9.94 -0.68 7.61
C ALA A 56 -8.77 -0.56 6.60
N LEU A 57 -7.73 -1.38 6.75
CA LEU A 57 -6.62 -1.45 5.80
C LEU A 57 -7.09 -1.90 4.40
N ILE A 58 -7.95 -2.91 4.31
CA ILE A 58 -8.54 -3.36 3.03
C ILE A 58 -9.36 -2.24 2.40
N LEU A 59 -10.21 -1.55 3.17
CA LEU A 59 -11.03 -0.45 2.68
C LEU A 59 -10.18 0.72 2.14
N LEU A 60 -9.06 1.02 2.80
CA LEU A 60 -8.09 2.01 2.34
C LEU A 60 -7.32 1.54 1.09
N GLY A 61 -6.98 0.25 1.02
CA GLY A 61 -6.33 -0.35 -0.15
C GLY A 61 -7.24 -0.40 -1.38
N CYS A 62 -8.54 -0.53 -1.18
CA CYS A 62 -9.53 -0.59 -2.25
C CYS A 62 -9.85 0.77 -2.90
N GLN A 63 -9.27 1.87 -2.43
CA GLN A 63 -9.47 3.19 -3.01
C GLN A 63 -8.99 3.24 -4.49
N PRO A 64 -9.66 4.00 -5.37
CA PRO A 64 -9.31 4.06 -6.80
C PRO A 64 -7.94 4.70 -7.05
N GLU A 65 -7.44 5.50 -6.10
CA GLU A 65 -6.12 6.12 -6.17
C GLU A 65 -4.97 5.13 -5.91
N VAL A 66 -5.27 3.91 -5.45
CA VAL A 66 -4.27 2.86 -5.22
C VAL A 66 -4.09 2.05 -6.50
N TYR A 67 -2.88 2.13 -7.07
CA TYR A 67 -2.52 1.38 -8.27
C TYR A 67 -2.59 -0.13 -8.03
N ARG A 68 -3.31 -0.81 -8.93
CA ARG A 68 -3.52 -2.27 -8.91
C ARG A 68 -3.45 -2.78 -10.33
N ARG A 69 -2.72 -3.88 -10.55
CA ARG A 69 -2.77 -4.58 -11.84
C ARG A 69 -4.04 -5.41 -11.90
N GLY A 70 -4.94 -5.06 -12.80
CA GLY A 70 -6.18 -5.81 -13.02
C GLY A 70 -5.94 -7.14 -13.73
N PHE A 71 -5.25 -7.11 -14.88
CA PHE A 71 -5.08 -8.31 -15.73
C PHE A 71 -4.10 -9.34 -15.14
N GLU A 72 -3.07 -8.88 -14.42
CA GLU A 72 -2.07 -9.73 -13.76
C GLU A 72 -2.19 -9.62 -12.23
N TRP A 73 -3.40 -9.71 -11.70
CA TRP A 73 -3.68 -9.50 -10.27
C TRP A 73 -2.84 -10.42 -9.36
N PHE A 74 -2.55 -11.65 -9.81
CA PHE A 74 -1.75 -12.64 -9.07
C PHE A 74 -0.25 -12.28 -8.96
N VAL A 75 0.25 -11.33 -9.76
CA VAL A 75 1.61 -10.77 -9.68
C VAL A 75 1.56 -9.30 -9.25
N SER A 76 0.40 -8.80 -8.83
CA SER A 76 0.29 -7.40 -8.43
C SER A 76 0.97 -7.20 -7.07
N HIS A 77 1.86 -6.21 -7.03
CA HIS A 77 2.51 -5.79 -5.79
C HIS A 77 1.49 -5.46 -4.69
N TYR A 78 0.35 -4.87 -5.06
CA TYR A 78 -0.74 -4.55 -4.14
C TYR A 78 -1.27 -5.79 -3.39
N HIS A 79 -1.54 -6.88 -4.08
CA HIS A 79 -2.16 -8.06 -3.46
C HIS A 79 -1.19 -8.78 -2.52
N TYR A 80 0.09 -8.85 -2.89
CA TYR A 80 1.12 -9.38 -1.99
C TYR A 80 1.31 -8.45 -0.79
N GLY A 81 1.32 -7.13 -1.05
CA GLY A 81 1.26 -6.04 -0.07
C GLY A 81 0.23 -6.29 1.03
N MET A 82 -1.02 -6.39 0.58
CA MET A 82 -2.19 -6.51 1.43
C MET A 82 -2.16 -7.82 2.24
N LEU A 83 -1.85 -8.94 1.60
CA LEU A 83 -1.80 -10.24 2.27
C LEU A 83 -0.70 -10.26 3.35
N ALA A 84 0.49 -9.74 3.04
CA ALA A 84 1.57 -9.64 4.01
C ALA A 84 1.19 -8.75 5.20
N ALA A 85 0.58 -7.58 4.95
CA ALA A 85 0.15 -6.68 6.01
C ALA A 85 -0.90 -7.32 6.94
N LEU A 86 -1.88 -8.05 6.38
CA LEU A 86 -2.87 -8.79 7.17
C LEU A 86 -2.23 -9.89 8.02
N LEU A 87 -1.24 -10.60 7.47
CA LEU A 87 -0.45 -11.58 8.22
C LEU A 87 0.35 -10.92 9.35
N MET A 88 0.88 -9.71 9.15
CA MET A 88 1.57 -8.96 10.21
C MET A 88 0.61 -8.51 11.32
N ILE A 89 -0.61 -8.07 10.98
CA ILE A 89 -1.65 -7.74 11.97
C ILE A 89 -2.03 -8.98 12.77
N PHE A 90 -2.21 -10.13 12.11
CA PHE A 90 -2.48 -11.40 12.77
C PHE A 90 -1.32 -11.86 13.66
N SER A 91 -0.08 -11.71 13.17
CA SER A 91 1.16 -11.99 13.90
C SER A 91 1.23 -11.19 15.20
N LEU A 92 0.89 -9.89 15.14
CA LEU A 92 0.78 -9.05 16.32
C LEU A 92 -0.34 -9.52 17.26
N ALA A 93 -1.53 -9.80 16.74
CA ALA A 93 -2.69 -10.21 17.55
C ALA A 93 -2.43 -11.47 18.37
N THR A 94 -1.72 -12.45 17.81
CA THR A 94 -1.41 -13.75 18.44
C THR A 94 -0.17 -13.74 19.33
N PHE A 95 0.58 -12.65 19.37
CA PHE A 95 1.86 -12.58 20.10
C PHE A 95 1.76 -13.02 21.59
N PRO A 96 0.77 -12.57 22.40
CA PRO A 96 0.66 -13.02 23.79
C PRO A 96 0.35 -14.51 23.92
N ASP A 97 -0.41 -15.08 22.97
CA ASP A 97 -0.79 -16.50 22.99
C ASP A 97 0.43 -17.41 22.78
N ILE A 98 1.47 -16.94 22.06
CA ILE A 98 2.73 -17.67 21.88
C ILE A 98 3.43 -17.92 23.22
N TYR A 99 3.38 -16.95 24.15
CA TYR A 99 4.02 -17.07 25.46
C TYR A 99 3.16 -17.77 26.49
N GLN A 100 1.83 -17.62 26.41
CA GLN A 100 0.90 -18.27 27.33
C GLN A 100 0.70 -19.76 27.00
N ASP A 101 0.87 -20.15 25.73
CA ASP A 101 0.68 -21.52 25.27
C ASP A 101 1.87 -22.43 25.63
N ARG A 102 1.64 -23.35 26.57
CA ARG A 102 2.61 -24.38 26.97
C ARG A 102 2.72 -25.54 25.98
N THR A 103 1.82 -25.64 25.01
CA THR A 103 1.78 -26.74 24.02
C THR A 103 2.51 -26.41 22.72
N HIS A 104 3.10 -25.21 22.61
CA HIS A 104 3.81 -24.69 21.43
C HIS A 104 3.00 -24.67 20.12
N ARG A 105 1.68 -24.85 20.17
CA ARG A 105 0.82 -24.86 18.97
C ARG A 105 0.80 -23.48 18.34
N TRP A 106 0.59 -22.43 19.14
CA TRP A 106 0.58 -21.05 18.66
C TRP A 106 1.95 -20.60 18.14
N ARG A 107 3.03 -21.09 18.77
CA ARG A 107 4.40 -20.85 18.30
C ARG A 107 4.61 -21.44 16.89
N ASN A 108 4.21 -22.69 16.66
CA ASN A 108 4.37 -23.35 15.37
C ASN A 108 3.52 -22.66 14.27
N VAL A 109 2.28 -22.31 14.59
CA VAL A 109 1.40 -21.55 13.69
C VAL A 109 2.04 -20.20 13.32
N HIS A 110 2.55 -19.47 14.30
CA HIS A 110 3.20 -18.18 14.08
C HIS A 110 4.45 -18.30 13.22
N ILE A 111 5.31 -19.31 13.46
CA ILE A 111 6.50 -19.56 12.64
C ILE A 111 6.12 -19.85 11.19
N PHE A 112 5.14 -20.74 10.98
CA PHE A 112 4.68 -21.09 9.63
C PHE A 112 4.13 -19.87 8.87
N LEU A 113 3.26 -19.09 9.51
CA LEU A 113 2.63 -17.92 8.89
C LEU A 113 3.64 -16.79 8.62
N ASN A 114 4.61 -16.55 9.52
CA ASN A 114 5.66 -15.56 9.27
C ASN A 114 6.66 -16.05 8.21
N GLY A 115 6.93 -17.36 8.13
CA GLY A 115 7.68 -17.94 7.02
C GLY A 115 6.98 -17.72 5.67
N PHE A 116 5.66 -17.88 5.62
CA PHE A 116 4.89 -17.54 4.44
C PHE A 116 4.91 -16.03 4.13
N ALA A 117 4.81 -15.17 5.15
CA ALA A 117 4.93 -13.72 4.99
C ALA A 117 6.30 -13.31 4.46
N LEU A 118 7.38 -13.97 4.88
CA LEU A 118 8.74 -13.73 4.35
C LEU A 118 8.79 -13.98 2.84
N LEU A 119 8.18 -15.07 2.35
CA LEU A 119 8.10 -15.33 0.91
C LEU A 119 7.33 -14.23 0.18
N LEU A 120 6.25 -13.71 0.77
CA LEU A 120 5.50 -12.57 0.21
C LEU A 120 6.36 -11.30 0.18
N PHE A 121 7.15 -11.00 1.21
CA PHE A 121 8.07 -9.85 1.22
C PHE A 121 9.15 -9.97 0.15
N ILE A 122 9.69 -11.16 -0.07
CA ILE A 122 10.63 -11.42 -1.18
C ILE A 122 9.93 -11.13 -2.51
N GLY A 123 8.73 -11.69 -2.73
CA GLY A 123 7.93 -11.44 -3.93
C GLY A 123 7.58 -9.96 -4.13
N GLN A 124 7.28 -9.23 -3.05
CA GLN A 124 7.07 -7.78 -3.07
C GLN A 124 8.33 -7.03 -3.51
N GLY A 125 9.52 -7.47 -3.11
CA GLY A 125 10.79 -6.88 -3.55
C GLY A 125 10.97 -6.94 -5.07
N PHE A 126 10.64 -8.06 -5.69
CA PHE A 126 10.70 -8.22 -7.15
C PHE A 126 9.55 -7.50 -7.88
N THR A 127 8.32 -7.64 -7.40
CA THR A 127 7.14 -7.04 -8.05
C THR A 127 7.09 -5.53 -7.87
N GLY A 128 7.64 -5.00 -6.77
CA GLY A 128 7.69 -3.57 -6.48
C GLY A 128 8.64 -2.83 -7.42
N THR A 129 9.85 -3.37 -7.66
CA THR A 129 10.79 -2.77 -8.62
C THR A 129 10.24 -2.81 -10.04
N ARG A 130 9.58 -3.90 -10.43
CA ARG A 130 8.85 -3.98 -11.70
C ARG A 130 7.73 -2.94 -11.80
N ASP A 131 6.90 -2.82 -10.77
CA ASP A 131 5.76 -1.88 -10.76
C ASP A 131 6.23 -0.41 -10.78
N LEU A 132 7.41 -0.10 -10.22
CA LEU A 132 8.04 1.23 -10.35
C LEU A 132 8.47 1.54 -11.79
N LEU A 133 8.88 0.54 -12.56
CA LEU A 133 9.26 0.70 -13.97
C LEU A 133 8.03 0.80 -14.90
N GLU A 134 6.87 0.33 -14.44
CA GLU A 134 5.61 0.35 -15.19
C GLU A 134 4.64 1.43 -14.70
N ILE A 135 5.14 2.42 -13.94
CA ILE A 135 4.33 3.55 -13.48
C ILE A 135 3.64 4.20 -14.69
N PRO A 136 2.31 4.43 -14.62
CA PRO A 136 1.56 4.93 -15.76
C PRO A 136 2.07 6.31 -16.20
N LEU A 137 2.09 6.53 -17.52
CA LEU A 137 2.69 7.71 -18.16
C LEU A 137 2.14 9.05 -17.62
N ASN A 138 0.90 9.06 -17.14
CA ASN A 138 0.28 10.24 -16.52
C ASN A 138 0.97 10.68 -15.22
N TRP A 139 1.54 9.75 -14.45
CA TRP A 139 2.33 10.06 -13.25
C TRP A 139 3.73 10.57 -13.58
N GLN A 140 4.28 10.13 -14.72
CA GLN A 140 5.57 10.62 -15.24
C GLN A 140 5.43 11.95 -16.00
N LYS A 141 4.21 12.35 -16.36
CA LYS A 141 3.93 13.46 -17.27
C LYS A 141 4.59 14.77 -16.84
N SER A 142 4.48 15.17 -15.57
CA SER A 142 5.06 16.47 -15.14
C SER A 142 6.59 16.46 -15.22
N TYR A 143 7.23 15.33 -14.92
CA TYR A 143 8.67 15.17 -15.01
C TYR A 143 9.14 15.17 -16.47
N ILE A 144 8.44 14.44 -17.36
CA ILE A 144 8.71 14.43 -18.80
C ILE A 144 8.52 15.84 -19.39
N GLU A 145 7.49 16.57 -18.97
CA GLU A 145 7.22 17.95 -19.40
C GLU A 145 8.31 18.92 -18.94
N GLN A 146 8.79 18.80 -17.70
CA GLN A 146 9.94 19.57 -17.20
C GLN A 146 11.22 19.27 -17.98
N LEU A 147 11.50 17.99 -18.26
CA LEU A 147 12.62 17.57 -19.10
C LEU A 147 12.55 18.16 -20.50
N TYR A 148 11.36 18.14 -21.10
CA TYR A 148 11.11 18.74 -22.42
C TYR A 148 11.33 20.26 -22.39
N ILE A 149 10.80 20.96 -21.39
CA ILE A 149 11.01 22.41 -21.22
C ILE A 149 12.50 22.73 -21.07
N ASN A 150 13.21 22.00 -20.22
CA ASN A 150 14.62 22.29 -19.92
C ASN A 150 15.59 21.97 -21.06
N ASN A 151 15.28 20.96 -21.89
CA ASN A 151 16.23 20.46 -22.90
C ASN A 151 15.79 20.71 -24.35
N CYS A 152 14.51 21.00 -24.59
CA CYS A 152 13.93 21.06 -25.92
C CYS A 152 13.15 22.36 -26.23
N GLN A 153 13.13 23.36 -25.32
CA GLN A 153 12.63 24.69 -25.68
C GLN A 153 13.66 25.50 -26.49
N PRO A 154 13.22 26.34 -27.46
CA PRO A 154 14.10 27.24 -28.21
C PRO A 154 14.93 28.15 -27.29
N PRO A 155 16.19 28.46 -27.63
CA PRO A 155 16.81 28.31 -28.94
C PRO A 155 17.70 27.05 -29.03
N SER A 156 17.13 25.86 -28.86
CA SER A 156 17.82 24.61 -29.19
C SER A 156 17.84 24.38 -30.71
N PRO A 157 18.99 24.07 -31.33
CA PRO A 157 19.08 23.83 -32.78
C PRO A 157 18.24 22.62 -33.22
N PRO A 158 17.73 22.61 -34.47
CA PRO A 158 16.92 21.51 -34.99
C PRO A 158 17.74 20.20 -34.97
N GLY A 159 17.28 19.21 -34.19
CA GLY A 159 17.99 17.94 -33.97
C GLY A 159 18.65 17.78 -32.59
N ALA A 160 18.64 18.80 -31.73
CA ALA A 160 19.21 18.72 -30.38
C ALA A 160 18.34 17.95 -29.35
N CYS A 161 17.03 17.78 -29.64
CA CYS A 161 16.12 17.04 -28.77
C CYS A 161 16.26 15.53 -29.01
N ALA A 162 17.44 14.98 -28.76
CA ALA A 162 17.62 13.54 -28.58
C ALA A 162 17.30 13.24 -27.12
N VAL A 163 16.03 12.91 -26.83
CA VAL A 163 15.68 12.31 -25.53
C VAL A 163 16.42 10.99 -25.48
N GLN A 164 17.58 10.96 -24.82
CA GLN A 164 18.32 9.72 -24.65
C GLN A 164 17.37 8.73 -23.95
N PRO A 165 17.16 7.53 -24.50
CA PRO A 165 16.37 6.54 -23.80
C PRO A 165 16.98 6.36 -22.42
N ALA A 166 16.14 6.31 -21.38
CA ALA A 166 16.58 6.07 -20.02
C ALA A 166 17.53 4.87 -20.04
N LYS A 167 18.79 5.10 -19.67
CA LYS A 167 19.81 4.06 -19.64
C LYS A 167 19.32 2.99 -18.64
N PRO A 168 19.29 1.71 -19.02
CA PRO A 168 18.81 0.63 -18.15
C PRO A 168 19.63 0.53 -16.87
#